data_AF-A0A4Y2PF13-F1
#
_entry.id   AF-A0A4Y2PF13-F1
#
_cell.length_a   1.000
_cell.length_b   1.000
_cell.length_c   1.000
_cell.angle_alpha   90.00
_cell.angle_beta   90.00
_cell.angle_gamma   90.00
#
_symmetry.space_group_name_H-M   'P 1'
#
loop_
_entity.id
_entity.type
_entity.pdbx_description
1 polymer ?
#
loop_
_entity_poly.entity_id
_entity_poly.type
_entity_poly.pdbx_seq_one_letter_code
_entity_poly.pdbx_strand_id
1 'polypeptide(L)'
;MLFAMICGFGEVEDVPDLWVQHQVSLCEDFVHRYSEQTGPHYALADIEELLTSYNLSLQKLHLPIVDLPASVLERANFDVVEEQVKANSYTMQLNSEQRNVVEILLSAVYNNATDTPKCYFLDGPAGTGKTFVYSTLLHTIRGTGDDVIPVASTGISATLVIGGRTAHSVFKIPIDLNATSTCNLKPNTKEADMLLKTKLIVWDEAPMTHVHAFLAVDRLLQDVTKCKEPFGGKVILLGGDFRQVLPVILRGSRTLTVASSLKKHALWLKFHKLYLTKDMRALESERDFGAWLLGIGEKKSGSTIQLSLQCYPSIQDLIHQLYSDIDFSSVTPQELKGRVILTVNNERSM
;
A
#
# COMPACT_ATOMS: atom_id res chain seq x y z
N MET A 1 -7.28 14.43 8.95
CA MET A 1 -7.38 15.64 8.10
C MET A 1 -8.61 16.50 8.42
N LEU A 2 -9.84 16.00 8.27
CA LEU A 2 -11.06 16.79 8.53
C LEU A 2 -11.10 17.37 9.96
N PHE A 3 -10.77 16.57 10.98
CA PHE A 3 -10.68 17.02 12.37
C PHE A 3 -9.71 18.21 12.55
N ALA A 4 -8.49 18.11 12.02
CA ALA A 4 -7.49 19.19 12.10
C ALA A 4 -7.93 20.47 11.36
N MET A 5 -8.65 20.32 10.23
CA MET A 5 -9.24 21.46 9.51
C MET A 5 -10.36 22.14 10.31
N ILE A 6 -11.21 21.35 10.96
CA ILE A 6 -12.26 21.86 11.86
C ILE A 6 -11.63 22.61 13.03
N CYS A 7 -10.55 22.11 13.63
CA CYS A 7 -9.83 22.83 14.68
C CYS A 7 -9.13 24.11 14.18
N GLY A 8 -8.64 24.11 12.93
CA GLY A 8 -7.90 25.24 12.34
C GLY A 8 -8.78 26.37 11.79
N PHE A 9 -9.97 26.04 11.29
CA PHE A 9 -10.85 27.00 10.61
C PHE A 9 -12.30 27.03 11.14
N GLY A 10 -12.70 26.06 11.94
CA GLY A 10 -14.03 26.00 12.53
C GLY A 10 -14.11 26.77 13.85
N GLU A 11 -15.27 27.38 14.10
CA GLU A 11 -15.61 27.92 15.42
C GLU A 11 -16.12 26.78 16.31
N VAL A 12 -15.18 25.98 16.83
CA VAL A 12 -15.50 24.89 17.78
C VAL A 12 -15.42 25.43 19.20
N GLU A 13 -16.51 25.36 19.95
CA GLU A 13 -16.56 25.80 21.35
C GLU A 13 -15.76 24.88 22.30
N ASP A 14 -15.81 23.56 22.08
CA ASP A 14 -15.12 22.56 22.90
C ASP A 14 -14.48 21.46 22.04
N VAL A 15 -13.17 21.58 21.79
CA VAL A 15 -12.39 20.62 20.99
C VAL A 15 -12.19 19.27 21.71
N PRO A 16 -11.93 19.22 23.04
CA PRO A 16 -11.96 17.98 23.80
C PRO A 16 -13.25 17.18 23.69
N ASP A 17 -14.42 17.82 23.78
CA ASP A 17 -15.71 17.12 23.63
C ASP A 17 -15.89 16.56 22.22
N LEU A 18 -15.54 17.35 21.20
CA LEU A 18 -15.54 16.90 19.80
C LEU A 18 -14.64 15.67 19.58
N TRP A 19 -13.47 15.64 20.22
CA TRP A 19 -12.60 14.47 20.20
C TRP A 19 -13.27 13.25 20.84
N VAL A 20 -13.85 13.39 22.03
CA VAL A 20 -14.50 12.27 22.74
C VAL A 20 -15.67 11.70 21.94
N GLN A 21 -16.52 12.55 21.37
CA GLN A 21 -17.68 12.12 20.59
C GLN A 21 -17.29 11.32 19.35
N HIS A 22 -16.19 11.69 18.69
CA HIS A 22 -15.75 11.07 17.44
C HIS A 22 -14.51 10.19 17.58
N GLN A 23 -14.03 9.95 18.80
CA GLN A 23 -12.78 9.24 19.07
C GLN A 23 -12.78 7.86 18.39
N VAL A 24 -13.86 7.09 18.54
CA VAL A 24 -13.98 5.75 17.97
C VAL A 24 -13.77 5.77 16.46
N SER A 25 -14.40 6.72 15.77
CA SER A 25 -14.31 6.86 14.31
C SER A 25 -12.95 7.43 13.86
N LEU A 26 -12.40 8.40 14.59
CA LEU A 26 -11.08 8.99 14.29
C LEU A 26 -9.94 8.00 14.54
N CYS A 27 -10.13 7.06 15.45
CA CYS A 27 -9.14 6.06 15.83
C CYS A 27 -9.36 4.71 15.16
N GLU A 28 -10.46 4.49 14.44
CA GLU A 28 -10.87 3.17 13.92
C GLU A 28 -9.73 2.49 13.15
N ASP A 29 -9.15 3.20 12.18
CA ASP A 29 -8.03 2.71 11.37
C ASP A 29 -6.79 2.38 12.20
N PHE A 30 -6.53 3.18 13.26
CA PHE A 30 -5.40 2.99 14.15
C PHE A 30 -5.65 1.84 15.14
N VAL A 31 -6.86 1.68 15.65
CA VAL A 31 -7.26 0.57 16.52
C VAL A 31 -7.18 -0.75 15.77
N HIS A 32 -7.64 -0.79 14.52
CA HIS A 32 -7.53 -1.96 13.66
C HIS A 32 -6.08 -2.33 13.35
N ARG A 33 -5.21 -1.33 13.19
CA ARG A 33 -3.78 -1.52 12.88
C ARG A 33 -2.92 -1.87 14.09
N TYR A 34 -3.29 -1.40 15.27
CA TYR A 34 -2.53 -1.55 16.50
C TYR A 34 -3.35 -2.32 17.54
N SER A 35 -3.97 -1.63 18.49
CA SER A 35 -4.87 -2.20 19.48
C SER A 35 -5.84 -1.13 19.99
N GLU A 36 -6.92 -1.54 20.67
CA GLU A 36 -7.86 -0.59 21.31
C GLU A 36 -7.17 0.34 22.31
N GLN A 37 -6.11 -0.13 22.96
CA GLN A 37 -5.36 0.63 23.97
C GLN A 37 -4.41 1.66 23.35
N THR A 38 -3.79 1.33 22.21
CA THR A 38 -2.73 2.15 21.60
C THR A 38 -3.21 2.96 20.40
N GLY A 39 -4.25 2.50 19.70
CA GLY A 39 -4.84 3.15 18.53
C GLY A 39 -5.17 4.64 18.76
N PRO A 40 -5.82 5.02 19.87
CA PRO A 40 -6.12 6.43 20.14
C PRO A 40 -4.89 7.32 20.29
N HIS A 41 -3.78 6.80 20.82
CA HIS A 41 -2.55 7.55 20.96
C HIS A 41 -1.88 7.81 19.59
N TYR A 42 -1.95 6.84 18.67
CA TYR A 42 -1.45 7.01 17.31
C TYR A 42 -2.29 7.97 16.48
N ALA A 43 -3.62 7.92 16.62
CA ALA A 43 -4.52 8.87 15.95
C ALA A 43 -4.23 10.30 16.39
N LEU A 44 -4.02 10.53 17.69
CA LEU A 44 -3.61 11.83 18.22
C LEU A 44 -2.25 12.29 17.68
N ALA A 45 -1.25 11.39 17.58
CA ALA A 45 0.05 11.73 17.02
C ALA A 45 -0.02 12.15 15.54
N ASP A 46 -0.85 11.48 14.73
CA ASP A 46 -1.09 11.86 13.33
C ASP A 46 -1.82 13.21 13.24
N ILE A 47 -2.79 13.45 14.13
CA ILE A 47 -3.48 14.74 14.26
C ILE A 47 -2.51 15.87 14.62
N GLU A 48 -1.56 15.65 15.53
CA GLU A 48 -0.53 16.65 15.92
C GLU A 48 0.31 17.10 14.70
N GLU A 49 0.74 16.17 13.84
CA GLU A 49 1.47 16.51 12.60
C GLU A 49 0.62 17.40 11.68
N LEU A 50 -0.67 17.07 11.53
CA LEU A 50 -1.60 17.85 10.71
C LEU A 50 -1.88 19.24 11.32
N LEU A 51 -2.03 19.34 12.65
CA LEU A 51 -2.27 20.59 13.37
C LEU A 51 -1.11 21.58 13.25
N THR A 52 0.12 21.06 13.11
CA THR A 52 1.32 21.89 12.91
C THR A 52 1.19 22.78 11.66
N SER A 53 0.53 22.28 10.61
CA SER A 53 0.28 23.06 9.38
C SER A 53 -0.66 24.27 9.59
N TYR A 54 -1.40 24.28 10.69
CA TYR A 54 -2.31 25.35 11.10
C TYR A 54 -1.80 26.16 12.29
N ASN A 55 -0.51 26.04 12.65
CA ASN A 55 0.09 26.64 13.85
C ASN A 55 -0.61 26.24 15.18
N LEU A 56 -1.30 25.11 15.19
CA LEU A 56 -1.95 24.51 16.37
C LEU A 56 -1.11 23.34 16.91
N SER A 57 -1.47 22.86 18.11
CA SER A 57 -0.92 21.64 18.73
C SER A 57 -1.98 21.00 19.63
N LEU A 58 -1.86 19.72 19.95
CA LEU A 58 -2.79 19.04 20.88
C LEU A 58 -2.82 19.77 22.23
N GLN A 59 -1.66 20.26 22.69
CA GLN A 59 -1.56 21.04 23.92
C GLN A 59 -2.38 22.34 23.87
N LYS A 60 -2.33 23.08 22.75
CA LYS A 60 -3.14 24.30 22.56
C LYS A 60 -4.64 24.02 22.50
N LEU A 61 -5.01 22.81 22.09
CA LEU A 61 -6.39 22.37 21.96
C LEU A 61 -6.89 21.59 23.19
N HIS A 62 -6.11 21.55 24.28
CA HIS A 62 -6.45 20.80 25.51
C HIS A 62 -6.73 19.31 25.31
N LEU A 63 -6.18 18.72 24.24
CA LEU A 63 -6.28 17.29 23.98
C LEU A 63 -5.19 16.51 24.74
N PRO A 64 -5.37 15.18 24.94
CA PRO A 64 -4.38 14.36 25.61
C PRO A 64 -3.01 14.51 24.94
N ILE A 65 -2.03 15.01 25.70
CA ILE A 65 -0.67 15.16 25.20
C ILE A 65 -0.07 13.77 25.09
N VAL A 66 0.32 13.45 23.87
CA VAL A 66 0.95 12.19 23.56
C VAL A 66 2.46 12.39 23.72
N ASP A 67 3.01 12.00 24.87
CA ASP A 67 4.47 11.91 25.06
C ASP A 67 5.00 10.66 24.38
N LEU A 68 4.85 10.65 23.07
CA LEU A 68 5.45 9.66 22.21
C LEU A 68 6.54 10.38 21.44
N PRO A 69 7.83 10.05 21.65
CA PRO A 69 8.88 10.62 20.81
C PRO A 69 8.48 10.36 19.35
N ALA A 70 8.72 11.28 18.41
CA ALA A 70 8.35 11.10 16.98
C ALA A 70 8.78 9.75 16.38
N SER A 71 9.70 9.04 17.04
CA SER A 71 10.05 7.64 16.85
C SER A 71 8.99 6.58 17.23
N VAL A 72 7.83 6.90 17.82
CA VAL A 72 6.80 5.91 18.14
C VAL A 72 5.88 5.64 16.96
N LEU A 73 5.71 6.61 16.04
CA LEU A 73 5.12 6.32 14.72
C LEU A 73 5.97 5.32 13.90
N GLU A 74 7.25 5.14 14.28
CA GLU A 74 8.21 4.25 13.60
C GLU A 74 8.71 3.08 14.46
N ARG A 75 8.32 3.01 15.73
CA ARG A 75 8.54 1.85 16.61
C ARG A 75 7.25 1.51 17.34
N ALA A 76 6.41 0.72 16.69
CA ALA A 76 6.01 -0.47 17.43
C ALA A 76 7.34 -1.18 17.72
N ASN A 77 7.76 -1.24 18.98
CA ASN A 77 8.69 -2.29 19.38
C ASN A 77 7.92 -3.58 19.11
N PHE A 78 7.93 -4.04 17.86
CA PHE A 78 7.34 -5.30 17.49
C PHE A 78 8.03 -6.33 18.36
N ASP A 79 7.26 -6.99 19.20
CA ASP A 79 7.81 -8.01 20.07
C ASP A 79 8.39 -9.09 19.17
N VAL A 80 9.71 -9.25 19.22
CA VAL A 80 10.46 -10.18 18.38
C VAL A 80 9.91 -11.60 18.54
N VAL A 81 9.47 -11.97 19.75
CA VAL A 81 8.87 -13.27 20.04
C VAL A 81 7.49 -13.39 19.39
N GLU A 82 6.65 -12.36 19.49
CA GLU A 82 5.33 -12.35 18.85
C GLU A 82 5.44 -12.43 17.32
N GLU A 83 6.34 -11.64 16.73
CA GLU A 83 6.60 -11.66 15.29
C GLU A 83 7.15 -13.02 14.84
N GLN A 84 8.02 -13.66 15.63
CA GLN A 84 8.51 -15.01 15.33
C GLN A 84 7.38 -16.06 15.38
N VAL A 85 6.45 -15.94 16.33
CA VAL A 85 5.27 -16.83 16.40
C VAL A 85 4.38 -16.65 15.16
N LYS A 86 4.11 -15.40 14.76
CA LYS A 86 3.36 -15.09 13.53
C LYS A 86 4.08 -15.61 12.30
N ALA A 87 5.39 -15.38 12.20
CA ALA A 87 6.23 -15.84 11.09
C ALA A 87 6.15 -17.36 10.93
N ASN A 88 6.27 -18.12 12.03
CA ASN A 88 6.19 -19.58 12.02
C ASN A 88 4.81 -20.04 11.54
N SER A 89 3.74 -19.45 12.08
CA SER A 89 2.36 -19.76 11.69
C SER A 89 2.09 -19.49 10.20
N TYR A 90 2.55 -18.35 9.69
CA TYR A 90 2.33 -17.95 8.30
C TYR A 90 3.15 -18.82 7.34
N THR A 91 4.39 -19.14 7.68
CA THR A 91 5.28 -19.98 6.87
C THR A 91 4.71 -21.39 6.65
N MET A 92 4.02 -21.95 7.64
CA MET A 92 3.36 -23.25 7.53
C MET A 92 2.19 -23.23 6.53
N GLN A 93 1.53 -22.07 6.35
CA GLN A 93 0.35 -21.91 5.49
C GLN A 93 0.70 -21.52 4.04
N LEU A 94 1.96 -21.17 3.75
CA LEU A 94 2.39 -20.84 2.40
C LEU A 94 2.21 -22.02 1.46
N ASN A 95 1.68 -21.74 0.26
CA ASN A 95 1.76 -22.69 -0.84
C ASN A 95 3.20 -22.78 -1.41
N SER A 96 3.45 -23.72 -2.32
CA SER A 96 4.80 -23.95 -2.88
C SER A 96 5.39 -22.75 -3.63
N GLU A 97 4.59 -22.02 -4.41
CA GLU A 97 5.04 -20.84 -5.15
C GLU A 97 5.42 -19.71 -4.18
N GLN A 98 4.54 -19.45 -3.21
CA GLN A 98 4.74 -18.43 -2.18
C GLN A 98 5.95 -18.75 -1.29
N ARG A 99 6.12 -20.01 -0.89
CA ARG A 99 7.28 -20.47 -0.11
C ARG A 99 8.58 -20.25 -0.88
N ASN A 100 8.63 -20.61 -2.16
CA ASN A 100 9.80 -20.36 -3.00
C ASN A 100 10.15 -18.86 -3.08
N VAL A 101 9.15 -17.98 -3.20
CA VAL A 101 9.37 -16.52 -3.18
C VAL A 101 9.96 -16.08 -1.83
N VAL A 102 9.40 -16.53 -0.72
CA VAL A 102 9.89 -16.19 0.62
C VAL A 102 11.33 -16.64 0.82
N GLU A 103 11.66 -17.88 0.43
CA GLU A 103 13.01 -18.44 0.54
C GLU A 103 14.05 -17.66 -0.29
N ILE A 104 13.72 -17.32 -1.54
CA ILE A 104 14.58 -16.51 -2.43
C ILE A 104 14.88 -15.15 -1.78
N LEU A 105 13.84 -14.47 -1.27
CA LEU A 105 13.99 -13.13 -0.69
C LEU A 105 14.75 -13.15 0.64
N LEU A 106 14.49 -14.13 1.51
CA LEU A 106 15.24 -14.29 2.76
C LEU A 106 16.71 -14.61 2.48
N SER A 107 17.00 -15.45 1.50
CA SER A 107 18.38 -15.70 1.06
C SER A 107 19.05 -14.43 0.52
N ALA A 108 18.33 -13.62 -0.25
CA ALA A 108 18.83 -12.34 -0.76
C ALA A 108 19.12 -11.31 0.34
N VAL A 109 18.36 -11.36 1.44
CA VAL A 109 18.52 -10.51 2.62
C VAL A 109 19.70 -10.96 3.48
N TYR A 110 19.80 -12.25 3.82
CA TYR A 110 20.75 -12.74 4.85
C TYR A 110 22.04 -13.35 4.29
N ASN A 111 21.97 -14.08 3.17
CA ASN A 111 23.14 -14.77 2.64
C ASN A 111 23.99 -13.87 1.74
N ASN A 112 23.37 -12.84 1.13
CA ASN A 112 24.00 -11.70 0.46
C ASN A 112 25.28 -12.00 -0.34
N ALA A 113 25.28 -13.08 -1.15
CA ALA A 113 26.38 -13.36 -2.06
C ALA A 113 26.52 -12.24 -3.10
N THR A 114 27.74 -12.01 -3.58
CA THR A 114 28.11 -10.89 -4.48
C THR A 114 27.26 -10.81 -5.74
N ASP A 115 26.75 -11.93 -6.24
CA ASP A 115 25.94 -11.98 -7.48
C ASP A 115 24.44 -12.11 -7.22
N THR A 116 24.00 -12.03 -5.95
CA THR A 116 22.58 -12.20 -5.62
C THR A 116 21.78 -10.97 -6.06
N PRO A 117 20.69 -11.13 -6.83
CA PRO A 117 19.84 -10.01 -7.22
C PRO A 117 19.32 -9.23 -6.02
N LYS A 118 19.19 -7.91 -6.17
CA LYS A 118 18.65 -7.01 -5.14
C LYS A 118 17.28 -6.44 -5.45
N CYS A 119 16.92 -6.43 -6.72
CA CYS A 119 15.64 -5.92 -7.19
C CYS A 119 14.75 -7.09 -7.59
N TYR A 120 13.60 -7.24 -6.94
CA TYR A 120 12.63 -8.30 -7.23
C TYR A 120 11.28 -7.68 -7.57
N PHE A 121 10.58 -8.28 -8.54
CA PHE A 121 9.19 -7.94 -8.84
C PHE A 121 8.33 -9.19 -8.69
N LEU A 122 7.35 -9.15 -7.79
CA LEU A 122 6.35 -10.20 -7.61
C LEU A 122 5.13 -9.89 -8.46
N ASP A 123 5.03 -10.55 -9.61
CA ASP A 123 3.85 -10.57 -10.45
C ASP A 123 2.86 -11.60 -9.90
N GLY A 124 1.66 -11.15 -9.56
CA GLY A 124 0.61 -12.08 -9.17
C GLY A 124 -0.74 -11.45 -9.48
N PRO A 125 -1.64 -12.13 -10.20
CA PRO A 125 -3.00 -11.66 -10.35
C PRO A 125 -3.72 -11.50 -9.01
N ALA A 126 -4.91 -10.91 -9.03
CA ALA A 126 -5.78 -10.86 -7.85
C ALA A 126 -6.00 -12.28 -7.27
N GLY A 127 -6.12 -12.39 -5.96
CA GLY A 127 -6.39 -13.67 -5.28
C GLY A 127 -5.19 -14.59 -5.07
N THR A 128 -4.02 -14.30 -5.66
CA THR A 128 -2.81 -15.17 -5.53
C THR A 128 -2.06 -15.08 -4.20
N GLY A 129 -2.49 -14.20 -3.28
CA GLY A 129 -1.91 -14.10 -1.93
C GLY A 129 -0.61 -13.29 -1.85
N LYS A 130 -0.36 -12.35 -2.76
CA LYS A 130 0.80 -11.42 -2.69
C LYS A 130 0.97 -10.76 -1.31
N THR A 131 -0.11 -10.20 -0.76
CA THR A 131 -0.12 -9.57 0.57
C THR A 131 0.27 -10.57 1.66
N PHE A 132 -0.12 -11.84 1.54
CA PHE A 132 0.26 -12.88 2.50
C PHE A 132 1.77 -13.14 2.45
N VAL A 133 2.37 -13.20 1.25
CA VAL A 133 3.83 -13.28 1.08
C VAL A 133 4.55 -12.10 1.72
N TYR A 134 4.06 -10.87 1.51
CA TYR A 134 4.65 -9.70 2.15
C TYR A 134 4.56 -9.81 3.67
N SER A 135 3.39 -10.16 4.23
CA SER A 135 3.21 -10.32 5.67
C SER A 135 4.12 -11.39 6.26
N THR A 136 4.32 -12.51 5.57
CA THR A 136 5.27 -13.53 6.02
C THR A 136 6.70 -12.96 6.06
N LEU A 137 7.16 -12.30 4.99
CA LEU A 137 8.49 -11.68 4.97
C LEU A 137 8.65 -10.63 6.08
N LEU A 138 7.64 -9.80 6.29
CA LEU A 138 7.64 -8.77 7.34
C LEU A 138 7.81 -9.40 8.72
N HIS A 139 6.97 -10.38 9.07
CA HIS A 139 7.04 -11.07 10.35
C HIS A 139 8.35 -11.83 10.53
N THR A 140 8.84 -12.52 9.50
CA THR A 140 10.10 -13.27 9.59
C THR A 140 11.28 -12.35 9.87
N ILE A 141 11.39 -11.22 9.16
CA ILE A 141 12.53 -10.29 9.34
C ILE A 141 12.42 -9.54 10.68
N ARG A 142 11.21 -9.13 11.08
CA ARG A 142 11.00 -8.51 12.41
C ARG A 142 11.26 -9.50 13.54
N GLY A 143 10.93 -10.77 13.35
CA GLY A 143 11.19 -11.86 14.30
C GLY A 143 12.68 -12.18 14.48
N THR A 144 13.57 -11.71 13.61
CA THR A 144 15.02 -11.74 13.83
C THR A 144 15.57 -10.46 14.47
N GLY A 145 14.69 -9.48 14.76
CA GLY A 145 15.06 -8.16 15.27
C GLY A 145 15.59 -7.20 14.21
N ASP A 146 15.40 -7.49 12.92
CA ASP A 146 15.83 -6.63 11.81
C ASP A 146 14.71 -5.71 11.32
N ASP A 147 15.11 -4.59 10.71
CA ASP A 147 14.20 -3.58 10.17
C ASP A 147 13.73 -3.93 8.75
N VAL A 148 12.43 -3.77 8.52
CA VAL A 148 11.78 -3.95 7.22
C VAL A 148 10.74 -2.85 6.99
N ILE A 149 10.73 -2.28 5.79
CA ILE A 149 9.84 -1.18 5.43
C ILE A 149 8.79 -1.66 4.42
N PRO A 150 7.53 -1.81 4.83
CA PRO A 150 6.42 -1.93 3.91
C PRO A 150 5.90 -0.57 3.46
N VAL A 151 5.81 -0.38 2.14
CA VAL A 151 5.12 0.75 1.51
C VAL A 151 4.11 0.29 0.48
N ALA A 152 3.19 1.18 0.13
CA ALA A 152 2.31 0.98 -1.02
C ALA A 152 2.18 2.27 -1.85
N SER A 153 1.74 2.12 -3.10
CA SER A 153 1.50 3.26 -4.01
C SER A 153 0.29 4.11 -3.62
N THR A 154 -0.73 3.52 -2.97
CA THR A 154 -1.96 4.20 -2.56
C THR A 154 -2.19 4.09 -1.05
N GLY A 155 -3.02 5.00 -0.50
CA GLY A 155 -3.39 4.98 0.92
C GLY A 155 -4.13 3.70 1.32
N ILE A 156 -5.12 3.28 0.53
CA ILE A 156 -5.91 2.06 0.79
C ILE A 156 -5.02 0.82 0.75
N SER A 157 -4.12 0.71 -0.22
CA SER A 157 -3.20 -0.43 -0.26
C SER A 157 -2.23 -0.44 0.93
N ALA A 158 -1.84 0.74 1.43
CA ALA A 158 -0.96 0.84 2.59
C ALA A 158 -1.62 0.34 3.88
N THR A 159 -2.94 0.47 4.03
CA THR A 159 -3.66 -0.04 5.22
C THR A 159 -3.76 -1.56 5.24
N LEU A 160 -3.70 -2.21 4.06
CA LEU A 160 -3.76 -3.67 3.92
C LEU A 160 -2.43 -4.37 4.24
N VAL A 161 -1.32 -3.63 4.31
CA VAL A 161 0.01 -4.16 4.65
C VAL A 161 0.34 -3.82 6.09
N ILE A 162 0.83 -4.80 6.87
CA ILE A 162 1.09 -4.63 8.31
C ILE A 162 2.21 -3.61 8.55
N GLY A 163 1.86 -2.49 9.17
CA GLY A 163 2.78 -1.36 9.34
C GLY A 163 3.03 -0.57 8.05
N GLY A 164 2.22 -0.78 7.00
CA GLY A 164 2.36 -0.15 5.69
C GLY A 164 2.09 1.35 5.71
N ARG A 165 2.84 2.12 4.94
CA ARG A 165 2.60 3.55 4.69
C ARG A 165 2.66 3.82 3.20
N THR A 166 2.19 4.98 2.75
CA THR A 166 2.38 5.33 1.33
C THR A 166 3.87 5.57 1.06
N ALA A 167 4.35 5.16 -0.12
CA ALA A 167 5.73 5.38 -0.53
C ALA A 167 6.09 6.87 -0.53
N HIS A 168 5.14 7.73 -0.90
CA HIS A 168 5.28 9.18 -0.83
C HIS A 168 5.59 9.68 0.59
N SER A 169 4.90 9.15 1.61
CA SER A 169 5.09 9.53 3.00
C SER A 169 6.44 9.08 3.55
N VAL A 170 6.83 7.83 3.27
CA VAL A 170 8.08 7.23 3.80
C VAL A 170 9.32 7.84 3.16
N PHE A 171 9.35 7.93 1.83
CA PHE A 171 10.52 8.44 1.13
C PHE A 171 10.47 9.94 0.88
N LYS A 172 9.44 10.65 1.34
CA LYS A 172 9.22 12.08 1.07
C LYS A 172 9.32 12.40 -0.43
N ILE A 173 8.65 11.58 -1.24
CA ILE A 173 8.61 11.73 -2.70
C ILE A 173 7.84 13.01 -3.04
N PRO A 174 8.39 13.94 -3.84
CA PRO A 174 7.67 15.12 -4.30
C PRO A 174 6.39 14.74 -5.06
N ILE A 175 5.35 15.56 -4.97
CA ILE A 175 4.12 15.37 -5.76
C ILE A 175 4.41 15.61 -7.24
N ASP A 176 5.14 16.69 -7.55
CA ASP A 176 5.57 17.02 -8.91
C ASP A 176 6.86 16.28 -9.26
N LEU A 177 6.72 15.20 -10.05
CA LEU A 177 7.82 14.31 -10.42
C LEU A 177 8.27 14.48 -11.87
N ASN A 178 9.55 14.72 -12.06
CA ASN A 178 10.24 14.69 -13.33
C ASN A 178 11.42 13.70 -13.30
N ALA A 179 12.08 13.52 -14.44
CA ALA A 179 13.16 12.56 -14.59
C ALA A 179 14.33 12.83 -13.64
N THR A 180 14.54 14.07 -13.19
CA THR A 180 15.63 14.49 -12.29
C THR A 180 15.20 14.69 -10.84
N SER A 181 13.92 14.47 -10.51
CA SER A 181 13.42 14.64 -9.14
C SER A 181 14.18 13.77 -8.13
N THR A 182 14.35 14.31 -6.93
CA THR A 182 14.92 13.62 -5.77
C THR A 182 13.92 13.65 -4.62
N CYS A 183 14.03 12.68 -3.73
CA CYS A 183 13.25 12.66 -2.50
C CYS A 183 13.67 13.79 -1.55
N ASN A 184 12.72 14.39 -0.84
CA ASN A 184 12.94 15.47 0.11
C ASN A 184 13.27 14.94 1.51
N LEU A 185 14.24 14.03 1.60
CA LEU A 185 14.71 13.44 2.86
C LEU A 185 16.12 13.94 3.16
N LYS A 186 16.30 14.57 4.32
CA LYS A 186 17.59 15.15 4.72
C LYS A 186 18.54 14.06 5.25
N PRO A 187 19.84 14.09 4.89
CA PRO A 187 20.84 13.26 5.55
C PRO A 187 20.87 13.51 7.07
N ASN A 188 21.28 12.50 7.85
CA ASN A 188 21.38 12.56 9.32
C ASN A 188 20.04 12.78 10.05
N THR A 189 18.95 12.32 9.47
CA THR A 189 17.64 12.24 10.11
C THR A 189 17.37 10.81 10.58
N LYS A 190 16.41 10.64 11.51
CA LYS A 190 16.04 9.30 11.99
C LYS A 190 15.48 8.43 10.86
N GLU A 191 14.78 9.07 9.93
CA GLU A 191 14.24 8.46 8.73
C GLU A 191 15.37 7.97 7.80
N ALA A 192 16.45 8.75 7.64
CA ALA A 192 17.64 8.30 6.92
C ALA A 192 18.29 7.09 7.60
N ASP A 193 18.40 7.11 8.93
CA ASP A 193 18.96 5.99 9.71
C ASP A 193 18.09 4.74 9.60
N MET A 194 16.77 4.89 9.55
CA MET A 194 15.83 3.79 9.33
C MET A 194 16.05 3.16 7.94
N LEU A 195 16.17 3.97 6.89
CA LEU A 195 16.49 3.49 5.54
C LEU A 195 17.86 2.78 5.51
N LEU A 196 18.84 3.26 6.28
CA LEU A 196 20.16 2.62 6.40
C LEU A 196 20.10 1.25 7.08
N LYS A 197 19.29 1.09 8.13
CA LYS A 197 19.19 -0.18 8.88
C LYS A 197 18.31 -1.21 8.21
N THR A 198 17.33 -0.75 7.45
CA THR A 198 16.36 -1.61 6.75
C THR A 198 17.04 -2.64 5.85
N LYS A 199 16.62 -3.89 5.99
CA LYS A 199 17.12 -5.05 5.22
C LYS A 199 16.33 -5.29 3.94
N LEU A 200 15.02 -5.05 3.99
CA LEU A 200 14.10 -5.25 2.88
C LEU A 200 13.10 -4.09 2.82
N ILE A 201 12.84 -3.60 1.61
CA ILE A 201 11.74 -2.68 1.33
C ILE A 201 10.73 -3.42 0.46
N VAL A 202 9.49 -3.54 0.92
CA VAL A 202 8.38 -4.09 0.16
C VAL A 202 7.52 -2.95 -0.35
N TRP A 203 7.21 -2.90 -1.64
CA TRP A 203 6.38 -1.86 -2.24
C TRP A 203 5.21 -2.49 -3.00
N ASP A 204 4.01 -2.38 -2.42
CA ASP A 204 2.77 -2.90 -3.01
C ASP A 204 2.10 -1.92 -3.97
N GLU A 205 1.35 -2.48 -4.94
CA GLU A 205 0.76 -1.76 -6.07
C GLU A 205 1.76 -0.93 -6.89
N ALA A 206 2.98 -1.45 -7.04
CA ALA A 206 4.06 -0.79 -7.81
C ALA A 206 3.66 -0.41 -9.26
N PRO A 207 2.84 -1.19 -10.01
CA PRO A 207 2.41 -0.83 -11.37
C PRO A 207 1.69 0.52 -11.49
N MET A 208 1.02 0.97 -10.42
CA MET A 208 0.31 2.26 -10.40
C MET A 208 1.25 3.46 -10.23
N THR A 209 2.50 3.23 -9.82
CA THR A 209 3.46 4.30 -9.54
C THR A 209 4.18 4.76 -10.81
N HIS A 210 4.25 6.08 -10.99
CA HIS A 210 5.01 6.71 -12.06
C HIS A 210 6.51 6.36 -11.94
N VAL A 211 7.15 6.02 -13.05
CA VAL A 211 8.55 5.55 -13.03
C VAL A 211 9.53 6.51 -12.36
N HIS A 212 9.31 7.81 -12.50
CA HIS A 212 10.11 8.85 -11.83
C HIS A 212 10.16 8.73 -10.30
N ALA A 213 9.11 8.20 -9.65
CA ALA A 213 9.12 7.97 -8.22
C ALA A 213 10.16 6.91 -7.84
N PHE A 214 10.24 5.81 -8.59
CA PHE A 214 11.27 4.79 -8.38
C PHE A 214 12.68 5.35 -8.61
N LEU A 215 12.86 6.23 -9.60
CA LEU A 215 14.16 6.87 -9.85
C LEU A 215 14.56 7.85 -8.73
N ALA A 216 13.60 8.58 -8.17
CA ALA A 216 13.84 9.47 -7.04
C ALA A 216 14.26 8.66 -5.79
N VAL A 217 13.58 7.54 -5.53
CA VAL A 217 13.91 6.63 -4.41
C VAL A 217 15.23 5.91 -4.64
N ASP A 218 15.54 5.48 -5.87
CA ASP A 218 16.83 4.89 -6.24
C ASP A 218 17.98 5.86 -5.91
N ARG A 219 17.89 7.12 -6.36
CA ARG A 219 18.88 8.16 -6.02
C ARG A 219 19.00 8.38 -4.52
N LEU A 220 17.86 8.52 -3.83
CA LEU A 220 17.84 8.68 -2.38
C LEU A 220 18.62 7.57 -1.68
N LEU A 221 18.31 6.31 -2.00
CA LEU A 221 18.93 5.19 -1.34
C LEU A 221 20.41 5.07 -1.70
N GLN A 222 20.81 5.37 -2.94
CA GLN A 222 22.23 5.44 -3.32
C GLN A 222 22.98 6.52 -2.52
N ASP A 223 22.35 7.68 -2.32
CA ASP A 223 22.97 8.79 -1.58
C ASP A 223 23.02 8.54 -0.07
N VAL A 224 21.99 7.89 0.49
CA VAL A 224 21.94 7.53 1.91
C VAL A 224 22.95 6.42 2.22
N THR A 225 22.96 5.34 1.43
CA THR A 225 23.84 4.17 1.64
C THR A 225 25.28 4.37 1.15
N LYS A 226 25.53 5.42 0.35
CA LYS A 226 26.79 5.64 -0.37
C LYS A 226 27.17 4.48 -1.32
N CYS A 227 26.17 3.75 -1.80
CA CYS A 227 26.33 2.66 -2.76
C CYS A 227 25.71 3.05 -4.11
N LYS A 228 26.40 2.81 -5.23
CA LYS A 228 25.90 3.13 -6.58
C LYS A 228 25.13 1.99 -7.26
N GLU A 229 24.94 0.88 -6.55
CA GLU A 229 24.05 -0.18 -7.01
C GLU A 229 22.59 0.28 -6.99
N PRO A 230 21.70 -0.32 -7.81
CA PRO A 230 20.28 -0.03 -7.77
C PRO A 230 19.73 -0.05 -6.34
N PHE A 231 18.99 1.01 -5.99
CA PHE A 231 18.42 1.27 -4.68
C PHE A 231 19.44 1.22 -3.53
N GLY A 232 20.69 1.63 -3.79
CA GLY A 232 21.75 1.65 -2.78
C GLY A 232 22.13 0.25 -2.27
N GLY A 233 21.94 -0.78 -3.09
CA GLY A 233 22.22 -2.18 -2.71
C GLY A 233 21.19 -2.78 -1.74
N LYS A 234 20.10 -2.06 -1.45
CA LYS A 234 19.00 -2.58 -0.63
C LYS A 234 18.22 -3.64 -1.39
N VAL A 235 17.72 -4.65 -0.67
CA VAL A 235 16.78 -5.59 -1.25
C VAL A 235 15.43 -4.88 -1.38
N ILE A 236 14.94 -4.78 -2.62
CA ILE A 236 13.63 -4.22 -2.95
C ILE A 236 12.74 -5.33 -3.50
N LEU A 237 11.57 -5.49 -2.92
CA LEU A 237 10.48 -6.29 -3.47
C LEU A 237 9.36 -5.35 -3.93
N LEU A 238 9.29 -5.12 -5.24
CA LEU A 238 8.11 -4.50 -5.84
C LEU A 238 7.05 -5.57 -6.06
N GLY A 239 5.80 -5.21 -5.87
CA GLY A 239 4.70 -6.13 -5.99
C GLY A 239 3.49 -5.49 -6.65
N GLY A 240 2.72 -6.29 -7.38
CA GLY A 240 1.50 -5.82 -8.00
C GLY A 240 1.13 -6.63 -9.23
N ASP A 241 0.25 -6.04 -10.03
CA ASP A 241 -0.26 -6.66 -11.25
C ASP A 241 -0.34 -5.63 -12.39
N PHE A 242 0.49 -5.80 -13.43
CA PHE A 242 0.47 -4.90 -14.60
C PHE A 242 -0.76 -5.08 -15.49
N ARG A 243 -1.62 -6.07 -15.22
CA ARG A 243 -2.96 -6.19 -15.83
C ARG A 243 -3.97 -5.22 -15.19
N GLN A 244 -3.63 -4.61 -14.06
CA GLN A 244 -4.44 -3.61 -13.38
C GLN A 244 -4.12 -2.19 -13.89
N VAL A 245 -4.44 -1.19 -13.07
CA VAL A 245 -4.34 0.23 -13.43
C VAL A 245 -2.87 0.66 -13.53
N LEU A 246 -2.54 1.33 -14.63
CA LEU A 246 -1.23 1.95 -14.87
C LEU A 246 -1.17 3.37 -14.26
N PRO A 247 0.00 4.03 -14.23
CA PRO A 247 0.11 5.36 -13.64
C PRO A 247 -0.85 6.36 -14.28
N VAL A 248 -1.59 7.07 -13.44
CA VAL A 248 -2.55 8.09 -13.89
C VAL A 248 -1.79 9.33 -14.32
N ILE A 249 -1.94 9.73 -15.59
CA ILE A 249 -1.37 10.97 -16.13
C ILE A 249 -2.52 11.90 -16.47
N LEU A 250 -2.65 13.00 -15.72
CA LEU A 250 -3.70 13.99 -15.95
C LEU A 250 -3.63 14.51 -17.38
N ARG A 251 -4.73 14.38 -18.13
CA ARG A 251 -4.84 14.77 -19.55
C ARG A 251 -3.80 14.09 -20.45
N GLY A 252 -3.23 12.97 -20.00
CA GLY A 252 -2.23 12.20 -20.73
C GLY A 252 -2.84 11.30 -21.78
N SER A 253 -2.08 11.04 -22.85
CA SER A 253 -2.45 10.02 -23.83
C SER A 253 -2.14 8.61 -23.31
N ARG A 254 -2.76 7.58 -23.90
CA ARG A 254 -2.42 6.18 -23.63
C ARG A 254 -0.92 5.90 -23.77
N THR A 255 -0.28 6.50 -24.78
CA THR A 255 1.15 6.36 -25.02
C THR A 255 1.96 6.93 -23.86
N LEU A 256 1.55 8.08 -23.32
CA LEU A 256 2.20 8.71 -22.19
C LEU A 256 2.07 7.85 -20.92
N THR A 257 0.86 7.36 -20.59
CA THR A 257 0.65 6.43 -19.47
C THR A 257 1.54 5.20 -19.56
N VAL A 258 1.65 4.60 -20.76
CA VAL A 258 2.52 3.44 -20.97
C VAL A 258 3.99 3.82 -20.81
N ALA A 259 4.43 4.95 -21.36
CA ALA A 259 5.81 5.44 -21.24
C ALA A 259 6.20 5.76 -19.78
N SER A 260 5.23 6.19 -18.96
CA SER A 260 5.38 6.44 -17.53
C SER A 260 5.46 5.18 -16.67
N SER A 261 5.18 4.00 -17.23
CA SER A 261 5.25 2.73 -16.51
C SER A 261 6.69 2.28 -16.29
N LEU A 262 6.96 1.65 -15.14
CA LEU A 262 8.27 1.05 -14.86
C LEU A 262 8.74 0.10 -15.97
N LYS A 263 7.84 -0.69 -16.57
CA LYS A 263 8.17 -1.65 -17.66
C LYS A 263 8.77 -0.99 -18.91
N LYS A 264 8.61 0.32 -19.08
CA LYS A 264 9.17 1.07 -20.23
C LYS A 264 10.52 1.72 -19.94
N HIS A 265 11.04 1.59 -18.72
CA HIS A 265 12.31 2.18 -18.33
C HIS A 265 13.41 1.13 -18.13
N ALA A 266 14.67 1.52 -18.34
CA ALA A 266 15.83 0.63 -18.23
C ALA A 266 15.98 -0.02 -16.83
N LEU A 267 15.52 0.67 -15.79
CA LEU A 267 15.50 0.17 -14.41
C LEU A 267 14.76 -1.18 -14.30
N TRP A 268 13.72 -1.41 -15.11
CA TRP A 268 12.99 -2.68 -15.13
C TRP A 268 13.87 -3.89 -15.46
N LEU A 269 14.93 -3.71 -16.24
CA LEU A 269 15.86 -4.78 -16.60
C LEU A 269 16.66 -5.28 -15.39
N LYS A 270 16.76 -4.48 -14.31
CA LYS A 270 17.45 -4.85 -13.07
C LYS A 270 16.62 -5.76 -12.16
N PHE A 271 15.30 -5.81 -12.37
CA PHE A 271 14.41 -6.62 -11.54
C PHE A 271 14.45 -8.10 -11.94
N HIS A 272 14.58 -9.00 -10.97
CA HIS A 272 14.29 -10.42 -11.11
C HIS A 272 12.78 -10.63 -10.92
N LYS A 273 12.13 -11.37 -11.83
CA LYS A 273 10.67 -11.50 -11.86
C LYS A 273 10.26 -12.82 -11.23
N LEU A 274 9.42 -12.73 -10.22
CA LEU A 274 8.81 -13.85 -9.51
C LEU A 274 7.32 -13.86 -9.82
N TYR A 275 6.72 -15.03 -9.88
CA TYR A 275 5.33 -15.19 -10.33
C TYR A 275 4.54 -16.02 -9.30
N LEU A 276 3.37 -15.53 -8.93
CA LEU A 276 2.32 -16.33 -8.30
C LEU A 276 1.21 -16.54 -9.31
N THR A 277 0.82 -17.79 -9.53
CA THR A 277 -0.19 -18.15 -10.54
C THR A 277 -1.41 -18.81 -9.93
N LYS A 278 -1.27 -19.41 -8.75
CA LYS A 278 -2.36 -20.08 -8.07
C LYS A 278 -3.30 -19.08 -7.39
N ASP A 279 -4.53 -18.96 -7.88
CA ASP A 279 -5.60 -18.24 -7.19
C ASP A 279 -6.01 -19.02 -5.93
N MET A 280 -6.01 -18.32 -4.80
CA MET A 280 -6.38 -18.87 -3.49
C MET A 280 -7.69 -18.28 -2.95
N ARG A 281 -8.26 -17.28 -3.63
CA ARG A 281 -9.48 -16.58 -3.21
C ARG A 281 -10.70 -17.08 -3.97
N ALA A 282 -10.56 -17.38 -5.26
CA ALA A 282 -11.68 -17.82 -6.09
C ALA A 282 -12.20 -19.21 -5.65
N LEU A 283 -13.52 -19.34 -5.59
CA LEU A 283 -14.19 -20.62 -5.41
C LEU A 283 -14.00 -21.48 -6.66
N GLU A 284 -14.17 -22.80 -6.51
CA GLU A 284 -14.04 -23.73 -7.64
C GLU A 284 -15.01 -23.40 -8.78
N SER A 285 -16.22 -22.94 -8.45
CA SER A 285 -17.23 -22.47 -9.40
C SER A 285 -16.87 -21.17 -10.13
N GLU A 286 -15.90 -20.41 -9.64
CA GLU A 286 -15.49 -19.11 -10.18
C GLU A 286 -14.22 -19.22 -11.04
N ARG A 287 -13.59 -20.40 -11.11
CA ARG A 287 -12.32 -20.61 -11.82
C ARG A 287 -12.40 -20.26 -13.30
N ASP A 288 -13.48 -20.62 -13.98
CA ASP A 288 -13.67 -20.32 -15.40
C ASP A 288 -13.77 -18.81 -15.65
N PHE A 289 -14.44 -18.09 -14.74
CA PHE A 289 -14.53 -16.64 -14.79
C PHE A 289 -13.18 -15.98 -14.53
N GLY A 290 -12.44 -16.46 -13.52
CA GLY A 290 -11.08 -16.00 -13.24
C GLY A 290 -10.14 -16.22 -14.42
N ALA A 291 -10.21 -17.38 -15.07
CA ALA A 291 -9.42 -17.69 -16.26
C ALA A 291 -9.77 -16.78 -17.46
N TRP A 292 -11.07 -16.49 -17.65
CA TRP A 292 -11.53 -15.53 -18.65
C TRP A 292 -11.01 -14.11 -18.38
N LEU A 293 -11.15 -13.62 -17.14
CA LEU A 293 -10.62 -12.31 -16.72
C LEU A 293 -9.11 -12.20 -16.96
N LEU A 294 -8.36 -13.25 -16.59
CA LEU A 294 -6.92 -13.29 -16.83
C LEU A 294 -6.60 -13.25 -18.33
N GLY A 295 -7.38 -13.95 -19.15
CA GLY A 295 -7.28 -13.91 -20.61
C GLY A 295 -7.45 -12.50 -21.20
N ILE A 296 -8.34 -11.69 -20.63
CA ILE A 296 -8.50 -10.27 -21.00
C ILE A 296 -7.25 -9.48 -20.65
N GLY A 297 -6.74 -9.62 -19.42
CA GLY A 297 -5.54 -8.92 -18.95
C GLY A 297 -4.29 -9.23 -19.79
N GLU A 298 -4.15 -10.48 -20.22
CA GLU A 298 -3.06 -10.94 -21.08
C GLU A 298 -3.28 -10.63 -22.58
N LYS A 299 -4.36 -9.92 -22.93
CA LYS A 299 -4.74 -9.59 -24.32
C LYS A 299 -4.85 -10.81 -25.24
N LYS A 300 -5.31 -11.94 -24.68
CA LYS A 300 -5.65 -13.12 -25.50
C LYS A 300 -6.92 -12.89 -26.30
N SER A 301 -7.83 -12.09 -25.74
CA SER A 301 -8.97 -11.52 -26.47
C SER A 301 -8.46 -10.38 -27.37
N GLY A 302 -8.88 -10.36 -28.64
CA GLY A 302 -8.52 -9.31 -29.60
C GLY A 302 -9.10 -7.94 -29.23
N SER A 303 -9.32 -7.07 -30.22
CA SER A 303 -9.93 -5.75 -30.00
C SER A 303 -11.37 -5.81 -29.47
N THR A 304 -12.01 -6.97 -29.55
CA THR A 304 -13.37 -7.21 -29.09
C THR A 304 -13.35 -8.29 -28.00
N ILE A 305 -13.92 -7.98 -26.84
CA ILE A 305 -14.05 -8.90 -25.72
C ILE A 305 -15.48 -9.44 -25.73
N GLN A 306 -15.64 -10.76 -25.86
CA GLN A 306 -16.92 -11.40 -25.59
C GLN A 306 -17.10 -11.52 -24.08
N LEU A 307 -18.19 -10.94 -23.57
CA LEU A 307 -18.55 -10.99 -22.15
C LEU A 307 -19.02 -12.39 -21.77
N SER A 308 -18.63 -12.84 -20.58
CA SER A 308 -19.18 -14.06 -19.98
C SER A 308 -20.69 -13.88 -19.73
N LEU A 309 -21.45 -14.97 -19.76
CA LEU A 309 -22.88 -14.97 -19.39
C LEU A 309 -23.11 -14.38 -17.99
N GLN A 310 -22.13 -14.54 -17.10
CA GLN A 310 -22.15 -14.00 -15.74
C GLN A 310 -22.07 -12.46 -15.68
N CYS A 311 -21.68 -11.79 -16.76
CA CYS A 311 -21.61 -10.33 -16.84
C CYS A 311 -22.94 -9.70 -17.28
N TYR A 312 -23.89 -10.49 -17.77
CA TYR A 312 -25.17 -9.96 -18.24
C TYR A 312 -26.14 -9.85 -17.06
N PRO A 313 -26.75 -8.67 -16.84
CA PRO A 313 -27.73 -8.50 -15.80
C PRO A 313 -29.00 -9.31 -16.13
N SER A 314 -29.66 -9.83 -15.11
CA SER A 314 -30.95 -10.53 -15.26
C SER A 314 -32.09 -9.54 -15.56
N ILE A 315 -31.92 -8.27 -15.19
CA ILE A 315 -32.84 -7.17 -15.46
C ILE A 315 -32.12 -6.13 -16.34
N GLN A 316 -32.79 -5.61 -17.36
CA GLN A 316 -32.18 -4.66 -18.30
C GLN A 316 -31.75 -3.34 -17.61
N ASP A 317 -32.42 -2.98 -16.52
CA ASP A 317 -32.05 -1.90 -15.61
C ASP A 317 -31.13 -2.41 -14.49
N LEU A 318 -29.82 -2.16 -14.64
CA LEU A 318 -28.80 -2.51 -13.64
C LEU A 318 -29.00 -1.80 -12.30
N ILE A 319 -29.49 -0.55 -12.30
CA ILE A 319 -29.71 0.21 -11.06
C ILE A 319 -30.85 -0.44 -10.30
N HIS A 320 -31.95 -0.74 -10.98
CA HIS A 320 -33.05 -1.48 -10.39
C HIS A 320 -32.60 -2.85 -9.89
N GLN A 321 -31.80 -3.60 -10.66
CA GLN A 321 -31.31 -4.91 -10.22
C GLN A 321 -30.48 -4.84 -8.93
N LEU A 322 -29.63 -3.81 -8.79
CA LEU A 322 -28.70 -3.68 -7.67
C LEU A 322 -29.30 -2.97 -6.46
N TYR A 323 -30.34 -2.15 -6.63
CA TYR A 323 -30.80 -1.24 -5.59
C TYR A 323 -32.33 -1.22 -5.39
N SER A 324 -33.13 -2.04 -6.08
CA SER A 324 -34.60 -2.02 -5.95
C SER A 324 -35.12 -2.36 -4.55
N ASP A 325 -34.33 -3.07 -3.76
CA ASP A 325 -34.63 -3.47 -2.39
C ASP A 325 -34.14 -2.47 -1.34
N ILE A 326 -33.56 -1.34 -1.76
CA ILE A 326 -33.06 -0.29 -0.87
C ILE A 326 -34.02 0.90 -0.86
N ASP A 327 -34.46 1.26 0.35
CA ASP A 327 -35.07 2.57 0.59
C ASP A 327 -33.99 3.62 0.83
N PHE A 328 -33.71 4.43 -0.20
CA PHE A 328 -32.71 5.48 -0.13
C PHE A 328 -33.02 6.59 0.88
N SER A 329 -34.26 6.69 1.37
CA SER A 329 -34.62 7.67 2.42
C SER A 329 -34.13 7.27 3.81
N SER A 330 -33.89 5.97 4.04
CA SER A 330 -33.45 5.42 5.33
C SER A 330 -32.19 4.55 5.23
N VAL A 331 -31.51 4.57 4.09
CA VAL A 331 -30.38 3.67 3.81
C VAL A 331 -29.22 3.87 4.77
N THR A 332 -28.68 2.75 5.25
CA THR A 332 -27.46 2.70 6.07
C THR A 332 -26.25 2.29 5.23
N PRO A 333 -25.02 2.67 5.65
CA PRO A 333 -23.80 2.22 4.97
C PRO A 333 -23.68 0.69 4.86
N GLN A 334 -24.26 -0.05 5.81
CA GLN A 334 -24.20 -1.51 5.83
C GLN A 334 -25.07 -2.13 4.72
N GLU A 335 -26.20 -1.52 4.37
CA GLU A 335 -27.08 -1.98 3.28
C GLU A 335 -26.46 -1.75 1.90
N LEU A 336 -25.59 -0.73 1.78
CA LEU A 336 -24.82 -0.46 0.56
C LEU A 336 -23.55 -1.32 0.44
N LYS A 337 -23.12 -1.95 1.53
CA LYS A 337 -21.91 -2.78 1.55
C LYS A 337 -22.04 -3.94 0.56
N GLY A 338 -21.05 -4.07 -0.33
CA GLY A 338 -21.03 -5.11 -1.36
C GLY A 338 -21.80 -4.77 -2.64
N ARG A 339 -22.37 -3.57 -2.76
CA ARG A 339 -23.06 -3.09 -3.96
C ARG A 339 -22.28 -1.93 -4.58
N VAL A 340 -21.86 -2.08 -5.82
CA VAL A 340 -21.17 -1.02 -6.55
C VAL A 340 -21.47 -1.08 -8.04
N ILE A 341 -21.75 0.08 -8.63
CA ILE A 341 -21.74 0.27 -10.08
C ILE A 341 -20.49 1.08 -10.42
N LEU A 342 -19.64 0.52 -11.28
CA LEU A 342 -18.42 1.17 -11.73
C LEU A 342 -18.63 1.67 -13.16
N THR A 343 -18.22 2.92 -13.42
CA THR A 343 -18.21 3.49 -14.77
C THR A 343 -16.80 4.00 -15.09
N VAL A 344 -16.48 4.07 -16.39
CA VAL A 344 -15.17 4.53 -16.86
C VAL A 344 -15.00 6.06 -16.78
N ASN A 345 -16.10 6.81 -16.73
CA ASN A 345 -16.10 8.27 -16.77
C ASN A 345 -16.91 8.84 -15.61
N ASN A 346 -16.33 9.79 -14.88
CA ASN A 346 -17.00 10.44 -13.75
C ASN A 346 -18.33 11.10 -14.13
N GLU A 347 -18.49 11.56 -15.38
CA GLU A 347 -19.74 12.16 -15.88
C GLU A 347 -20.94 11.20 -15.90
N ARG A 348 -20.70 9.88 -15.92
CA ARG A 348 -21.78 8.87 -15.88
C ARG A 348 -22.04 8.34 -14.47
N SER A 349 -21.22 8.76 -13.51
CA SER A 349 -21.31 8.38 -12.10
C SER A 349 -22.01 9.44 -11.24
N MET A 350 -22.12 10.67 -11.75
CA MET A 350 -22.94 11.77 -11.23
C MET A 350 -24.29 11.79 -11.94
#